data_AF-A0AA86PR34-F1
#
_entry.id   AF-A0AA86PR34-F1
#
_cell.length_a   1.000
_cell.length_b   1.000
_cell.length_c   1.000
_cell.angle_alpha   90.00
_cell.angle_beta   90.00
_cell.angle_gamma   90.00
#
_symmetry.space_group_name_H-M   'P 1'
#
loop_
_entity.id
_entity.type
_entity.pdbx_description
1 polymer ?
#
loop_
_entity_poly.entity_id
_entity_poly.type
_entity_poly.pdbx_seq_one_letter_code
_entity_poly.pdbx_strand_id
1 'polypeptide(L)'
;MTNEIEALIRIQQKVKQQIKILQMEIAQVYNYRIMKSQNKLQPRLRQRDRWTADEDKLLIQQLQIHGIKGQALFNIPTKSSNQVYYRLRYLKQVYLQQKSVHEHTKYDQTIDLSCFKLFCGDY
;
A
#
# COMPACT_ATOMS: atom_id res chain seq x y z
N MET A 1 -46.43 50.45 -12.51
CA MET A 1 -45.06 50.51 -11.94
C MET A 1 -44.72 49.35 -11.01
N THR A 2 -45.63 48.86 -10.15
CA THR A 2 -45.32 47.77 -9.19
C THR A 2 -45.06 46.40 -9.84
N ASN A 3 -45.83 46.02 -10.87
CA ASN A 3 -45.72 44.71 -11.53
C ASN A 3 -44.36 44.48 -12.24
N GLU A 4 -43.80 45.53 -12.85
CA GLU A 4 -42.49 45.47 -13.50
C GLU A 4 -41.36 45.32 -12.48
N ILE A 5 -41.46 46.04 -11.35
CA ILE A 5 -40.51 45.94 -10.25
C ILE A 5 -40.54 44.52 -9.65
N GLU A 6 -41.72 43.95 -9.43
CA GLU A 6 -41.87 42.57 -8.95
C GLU A 6 -41.31 41.54 -9.93
N ALA A 7 -41.49 41.76 -11.24
CA ALA A 7 -40.92 40.90 -12.27
C ALA A 7 -39.39 40.92 -12.25
N LEU A 8 -38.79 42.11 -12.09
CA LEU A 8 -37.34 42.27 -11.98
C LEU A 8 -36.78 41.60 -10.71
N ILE A 9 -37.48 41.70 -9.58
CA ILE A 9 -37.10 41.01 -8.33
C ILE A 9 -37.11 39.50 -8.53
N ARG A 10 -38.13 38.94 -9.19
CA ARG A 10 -38.20 37.49 -9.49
C ARG A 10 -37.05 37.06 -10.40
N ILE A 11 -36.71 37.85 -11.41
CA ILE A 11 -35.57 37.58 -12.30
C ILE A 11 -34.25 37.60 -11.50
N GLN A 12 -34.06 38.60 -10.64
CA GLN A 12 -32.87 38.71 -9.81
C GLN A 12 -32.73 37.52 -8.85
N GLN A 13 -33.83 37.05 -8.27
CA GLN A 13 -33.86 35.87 -7.41
C GLN A 13 -33.49 34.59 -8.18
N LYS A 14 -34.03 34.41 -9.40
CA LYS A 14 -33.69 33.27 -10.26
C LYS A 14 -32.20 33.27 -10.63
N VAL A 15 -31.64 34.42 -10.98
CA VAL A 15 -30.20 34.55 -11.29
C VAL A 15 -29.34 34.19 -10.06
N LYS A 16 -29.71 34.65 -8.86
CA LYS A 16 -29.01 34.28 -7.62
C LYS A 16 -29.07 32.77 -7.35
N GLN A 17 -30.21 32.14 -7.59
CA GLN A 17 -30.36 30.69 -7.45
C GLN A 17 -29.47 29.94 -8.45
N GLN A 18 -29.43 30.40 -9.71
CA GLN A 18 -28.60 29.78 -10.75
C GLN A 18 -27.11 29.88 -10.41
N ILE A 19 -26.65 31.03 -9.90
CA ILE A 19 -25.24 31.20 -9.46
C ILE A 19 -24.90 30.20 -8.35
N LYS A 20 -25.80 30.00 -7.38
CA LYS A 20 -25.59 29.05 -6.28
C LYS A 20 -25.46 27.60 -6.79
N ILE A 21 -26.27 27.21 -7.77
CA ILE A 21 -26.20 25.89 -8.39
C ILE A 21 -24.85 25.70 -9.09
N LEU A 22 -24.43 26.66 -9.91
CA LEU A 22 -23.15 26.60 -10.62
C LEU A 22 -21.95 26.52 -9.66
N GLN A 23 -22.00 27.24 -8.53
CA GLN A 23 -20.97 27.15 -7.49
C GLN A 23 -20.90 25.75 -6.87
N MET A 24 -22.04 25.10 -6.64
CA MET A 24 -22.08 23.72 -6.13
C MET A 24 -21.49 22.72 -7.14
N GLU A 25 -21.82 22.87 -8.42
CA GLU A 25 -21.29 22.00 -9.48
C GLU A 25 -19.77 22.15 -9.64
N ILE A 26 -19.25 23.39 -9.60
CA ILE A 26 -17.80 23.65 -9.62
C ILE A 26 -17.11 22.99 -8.42
N ALA A 27 -17.69 23.11 -7.22
CA ALA A 27 -17.16 22.48 -6.02
C ALA A 27 -17.15 20.94 -6.12
N GLN A 28 -18.20 20.34 -6.69
CA GLN A 28 -18.27 18.91 -6.94
C GLN A 28 -17.20 18.43 -7.92
N VAL A 29 -17.01 19.15 -9.04
CA VAL A 29 -15.97 18.83 -10.03
C VAL A 29 -14.58 18.96 -9.44
N TYR A 30 -14.34 20.00 -8.63
CA TYR A 30 -13.08 20.20 -7.92
C TYR A 30 -12.80 19.06 -6.94
N ASN A 31 -13.78 18.70 -6.12
CA ASN A 31 -13.68 17.59 -5.17
C ASN A 31 -13.44 16.26 -5.90
N TYR A 32 -14.18 15.98 -6.97
CA TYR A 32 -13.96 14.78 -7.80
C TYR A 32 -12.54 14.74 -8.37
N ARG A 33 -12.02 15.87 -8.87
CA ARG A 33 -10.65 15.95 -9.41
C ARG A 33 -9.61 15.75 -8.31
N ILE A 34 -9.81 16.33 -7.13
CA ILE A 34 -8.95 16.10 -5.97
C ILE A 34 -8.97 14.62 -5.58
N MET A 35 -10.14 14.01 -5.38
CA MET A 35 -10.23 12.59 -5.00
C MET A 35 -9.63 11.67 -6.07
N LYS A 36 -9.82 11.97 -7.36
CA LYS A 36 -9.20 11.23 -8.46
C LYS A 36 -7.68 11.43 -8.52
N SER A 37 -7.18 12.63 -8.18
CA SER A 37 -5.74 12.90 -8.07
C SER A 37 -5.13 12.24 -6.84
N GLN A 38 -5.85 12.18 -5.72
CA GLN A 38 -5.47 11.46 -4.52
C GLN A 38 -5.47 9.94 -4.71
N ASN A 39 -6.30 9.40 -5.60
CA ASN A 39 -6.19 7.99 -6.01
C ASN A 39 -4.94 7.71 -6.88
N LYS A 40 -4.37 8.73 -7.55
CA LYS A 40 -3.04 8.65 -8.17
C LYS A 40 -1.90 8.92 -7.18
N LEU A 41 -2.22 9.59 -6.07
CA LEU A 41 -1.42 9.69 -4.85
C LEU A 41 -1.90 8.66 -3.82
N GLN A 42 -2.26 7.45 -4.24
CA GLN A 42 -1.61 6.36 -3.54
C GLN A 42 -0.15 6.55 -3.93
N PRO A 43 0.70 7.12 -3.06
CA PRO A 43 2.01 6.55 -3.11
C PRO A 43 1.71 5.08 -2.82
N ARG A 44 1.88 4.22 -3.82
CA ARG A 44 2.67 3.05 -3.49
C ARG A 44 3.92 3.68 -2.89
N LEU A 45 3.90 3.97 -1.59
CA LEU A 45 5.07 4.10 -0.75
C LEU A 45 5.67 2.71 -0.85
N ARG A 46 6.26 2.42 -2.02
CA ARG A 46 7.48 1.67 -2.19
C ARG A 46 8.56 2.54 -1.56
N GLN A 47 8.31 2.91 -0.32
CA GLN A 47 9.29 3.37 0.59
C GLN A 47 10.32 2.25 0.54
N ARG A 48 11.55 2.60 0.20
CA ARG A 48 12.71 1.71 0.31
C ARG A 48 13.01 1.46 1.80
N ASP A 49 11.97 1.33 2.61
CA ASP A 49 12.06 1.24 4.05
C ASP A 49 12.65 -0.11 4.40
N ARG A 50 13.50 -0.06 5.41
CA ARG A 50 14.11 -1.21 6.04
C ARG A 50 13.03 -2.25 6.36
N TRP A 51 13.37 -3.52 6.16
CA TRP A 51 12.51 -4.62 6.60
C TRP A 51 12.38 -4.61 8.10
N THR A 52 11.14 -4.63 8.59
CA THR A 52 10.82 -4.77 10.00
C THR A 52 10.75 -6.25 10.38
N ALA A 53 10.88 -6.55 11.68
CA ALA A 53 10.76 -7.91 12.17
C ALA A 53 9.37 -8.52 11.87
N ASP A 54 8.31 -7.72 11.89
CA ASP A 54 6.95 -8.18 11.60
C ASP A 54 6.75 -8.50 10.12
N GLU A 55 7.37 -7.72 9.22
CA GLU A 55 7.39 -8.02 7.79
C GLU A 55 8.14 -9.33 7.49
N ASP A 56 9.27 -9.58 8.16
CA ASP A 56 10.01 -10.84 8.02
C ASP A 56 9.21 -12.03 8.59
N LYS A 57 8.53 -11.87 9.73
CA LYS A 57 7.64 -12.89 10.29
C LYS A 57 6.51 -13.24 9.33
N LEU A 58 5.86 -12.23 8.75
CA LEU A 58 4.81 -12.44 7.77
C LEU A 58 5.32 -13.16 6.51
N LEU A 59 6.49 -12.76 6.01
CA LEU A 59 7.13 -13.41 4.87
C LEU A 59 7.40 -14.89 5.15
N ILE A 60 7.91 -15.22 6.34
CA ILE A 60 8.22 -16.60 6.74
C ILE A 60 6.94 -17.42 6.90
N GLN A 61 5.89 -16.85 7.51
CA GLN A 61 4.59 -17.53 7.62
C GLN A 61 4.00 -17.82 6.23
N GLN A 62 4.02 -16.85 5.32
CA GLN A 62 3.53 -17.06 3.95
C GLN A 62 4.39 -18.10 3.21
N LEU A 63 5.71 -18.13 3.46
CA LEU A 63 6.61 -19.12 2.91
C LEU A 63 6.31 -20.53 3.44
N GLN A 64 5.99 -20.68 4.73
CA GLN A 64 5.60 -21.94 5.34
C GLN A 64 4.27 -22.47 4.76
N ILE A 65 3.28 -21.58 4.57
CA ILE A 65 1.94 -21.96 4.11
C ILE A 65 1.93 -22.27 2.61
N HIS A 66 2.57 -21.43 1.78
CA HIS A 66 2.40 -21.48 0.33
C HIS A 66 3.66 -21.94 -0.43
N GLY A 67 4.82 -22.01 0.22
CA GLY A 67 6.10 -22.26 -0.43
C GLY A 67 6.57 -21.12 -1.35
N ILE A 68 7.75 -21.30 -1.95
CA ILE A 68 8.45 -20.27 -2.76
C ILE A 68 7.65 -19.85 -4.01
N LYS A 69 6.78 -20.74 -4.51
CA LYS A 69 6.02 -20.53 -5.76
C LYS A 69 4.62 -19.98 -5.53
N GLY A 70 4.20 -19.79 -4.28
CA GLY A 70 2.88 -19.26 -3.96
C GLY A 70 2.75 -17.80 -4.37
N GLN A 71 1.76 -17.45 -5.19
CA GLN A 71 1.45 -16.05 -5.50
C GLN A 71 1.19 -15.22 -4.23
N ALA A 72 0.63 -15.86 -3.21
CA ALA A 72 0.37 -15.30 -1.89
C ALA A 72 1.64 -14.90 -1.12
N LEU A 73 2.81 -15.47 -1.45
CA LEU A 73 4.10 -15.11 -0.83
C LEU A 73 4.48 -13.64 -1.05
N PHE A 74 4.01 -13.06 -2.15
CA PHE A 74 4.31 -11.68 -2.52
C PHE A 74 3.29 -10.69 -1.98
N ASN A 75 2.32 -11.14 -1.18
CA ASN A 75 1.27 -10.31 -0.62
C ASN A 75 1.69 -9.74 0.75
N ILE A 76 2.71 -8.90 0.74
CA ILE A 76 3.12 -8.09 1.90
C ILE A 76 2.65 -6.65 1.62
N PRO A 77 1.69 -6.10 2.40
CA PRO A 77 1.00 -4.86 2.06
C PRO A 77 1.92 -3.67 1.76
N THR A 78 3.05 -3.60 2.46
CA THR A 78 4.04 -2.50 2.41
C THR A 78 5.16 -2.73 1.41
N LYS A 79 5.29 -3.92 0.81
CA LYS A 79 6.43 -4.29 -0.05
C LYS A 79 5.95 -4.71 -1.44
N SER A 80 6.69 -4.30 -2.46
CA SER A 80 6.50 -4.82 -3.81
C SER A 80 7.01 -6.25 -3.94
N SER A 81 6.47 -7.02 -4.89
CA SER A 81 6.90 -8.40 -5.15
C SER A 81 8.41 -8.53 -5.39
N ASN A 82 9.02 -7.54 -6.06
CA ASN A 82 10.48 -7.51 -6.26
C ASN A 82 11.23 -7.33 -4.93
N GLN A 83 10.76 -6.46 -4.03
CA GLN A 83 11.37 -6.29 -2.71
C GLN A 83 11.28 -7.59 -1.89
N VAL A 84 10.13 -8.26 -1.94
CA VAL A 84 9.93 -9.56 -1.29
C VAL A 84 10.88 -10.61 -1.86
N TYR A 85 11.02 -10.69 -3.19
CA TYR A 85 11.95 -11.60 -3.84
C TYR A 85 13.41 -11.37 -3.39
N TYR A 86 13.88 -10.12 -3.38
CA TYR A 86 15.23 -9.81 -2.94
C TYR A 86 15.44 -10.09 -1.45
N ARG A 87 14.43 -9.83 -0.61
CA ARG A 87 14.50 -10.18 0.81
C ARG A 87 14.58 -11.68 1.03
N LEU A 88 13.76 -12.45 0.32
CA LEU A 88 13.76 -13.91 0.39
C LEU A 88 15.14 -14.46 -0.01
N ARG A 89 15.74 -13.94 -1.07
CA ARG A 89 17.11 -14.30 -1.48
C ARG A 89 18.13 -14.00 -0.38
N TYR A 90 18.04 -12.83 0.25
CA TYR A 90 18.90 -12.44 1.37
C TYR A 90 18.73 -13.36 2.58
N LEU A 91 17.50 -13.62 3.03
CA LEU A 91 17.22 -14.50 4.17
C LEU A 91 17.71 -15.93 3.92
N LYS A 92 17.54 -16.44 2.69
CA LYS A 92 18.12 -17.72 2.29
C LYS A 92 19.63 -17.74 2.43
N GLN A 93 20.31 -16.69 1.98
CA GLN A 93 21.77 -16.58 2.07
C GLN A 93 22.23 -16.52 3.53
N VAL A 94 21.56 -15.75 4.38
CA VAL A 94 21.85 -15.67 5.82
C VAL A 94 21.68 -17.03 6.48
N TYR A 95 20.59 -17.74 6.18
CA TYR A 95 20.36 -19.10 6.70
C TYR A 95 21.48 -20.07 6.29
N LEU A 96 21.90 -20.04 5.01
CA LEU A 96 23.01 -20.88 4.53
C LEU A 96 24.34 -20.54 5.20
N GLN A 97 24.59 -19.25 5.47
CA GLN A 97 25.79 -18.79 6.17
C GLN A 97 25.79 -19.22 7.65
N GLN A 98 24.65 -19.10 8.35
CA GLN A 98 24.48 -19.61 9.71
C GLN A 98 24.62 -21.14 9.80
N LYS A 99 24.19 -21.87 8.76
CA LYS A 99 24.42 -23.32 8.64
C LYS A 99 25.92 -23.65 8.51
N SER A 100 26.72 -22.77 7.90
CA SER A 100 28.18 -22.95 7.75
C SER A 100 29.03 -22.42 8.90
N VAL A 101 28.48 -21.57 9.78
CA VAL A 101 29.21 -20.90 10.87
C VAL A 101 28.36 -20.91 12.14
N HIS A 102 28.58 -21.88 13.02
CA HIS A 102 28.26 -21.70 14.43
C HIS A 102 29.28 -20.72 15.01
N GLU A 103 28.97 -19.42 14.96
CA GLU A 103 29.27 -18.43 16.01
C GLU A 103 29.02 -17.00 15.49
N HIS A 104 28.33 -16.23 16.33
CA HIS A 104 28.15 -14.78 16.29
C HIS A 104 27.33 -14.16 15.14
N THR A 105 26.04 -13.93 15.40
CA THR A 105 25.49 -12.55 15.31
C THR A 105 24.19 -12.43 16.12
N LYS A 106 24.08 -11.28 16.79
CA LYS A 106 22.99 -10.83 17.65
C LYS A 106 21.73 -10.47 16.83
N TYR A 107 21.15 -11.45 16.14
CA TYR A 107 19.77 -11.35 15.67
C TYR A 107 18.87 -11.98 16.72
N ASP A 108 17.86 -11.21 17.12
CA ASP A 108 16.89 -11.55 18.14
C ASP A 108 16.29 -12.94 17.84
N GLN A 109 16.21 -13.79 18.86
CA GLN A 109 15.95 -15.24 18.80
C GLN A 109 14.52 -15.60 18.37
N THR A 110 13.82 -14.71 17.66
CA THR A 110 12.38 -14.78 17.40
C THR A 110 12.04 -15.14 15.95
N ILE A 111 13.01 -15.27 15.06
CA ILE A 111 12.79 -15.58 13.65
C ILE A 111 13.21 -17.02 13.37
N ASP A 112 12.24 -17.93 13.37
CA ASP A 112 12.45 -19.32 13.00
C ASP A 112 12.62 -19.47 11.47
N LEU A 113 13.88 -19.52 11.03
CA LEU A 113 14.25 -19.76 9.64
C LEU A 113 14.26 -21.27 9.28
N SER A 114 13.81 -22.16 10.18
CA SER A 114 13.74 -23.60 9.92
C SER A 114 12.90 -23.95 8.70
N CYS A 115 11.96 -23.09 8.30
CA CYS A 115 11.17 -23.25 7.09
C CYS A 115 12.04 -23.40 5.83
N PHE A 116 13.27 -22.84 5.81
CA PHE A 116 14.20 -23.02 4.70
C PHE A 116 14.80 -24.43 4.59
N LYS A 117 14.74 -25.26 5.66
CA LYS A 117 15.16 -26.68 5.64
C LYS A 117 14.37 -27.48 4.62
N LEU A 118 13.05 -27.25 4.55
CA LEU A 118 12.15 -27.93 3.62
C LEU A 118 12.43 -27.59 2.14
N PHE A 119 13.22 -26.54 1.87
CA PHE A 119 13.44 -26.02 0.52
C PHE A 119 14.90 -26.09 0.04
N CYS A 120 15.87 -26.38 0.92
CA CYS A 120 17.28 -26.50 0.53
C CYS A 120 17.72 -27.92 0.13
N GLY A 121 16.81 -28.90 0.13
CA GLY A 121 17.06 -30.22 -0.44
C GLY A 121 17.97 -31.12 0.38
N ASP A 122 17.98 -30.99 1.71
CA ASP A 122 18.60 -32.00 2.57
C ASP A 122 17.61 -33.18 2.76
N TYR A 123 17.69 -34.18 1.88
CA TYR A 123 17.30 -35.58 2.14
C TYR A 123 18.57 -36.42 2.14
#